data_AF-A0A1F9TJ19-F1
#
_entry.id   AF-A0A1F9TJ19-F1
#
_cell.length_a   1.000
_cell.length_b   1.000
_cell.length_c   1.000
_cell.angle_alpha   90.00
_cell.angle_beta   90.00
_cell.angle_gamma   90.00
#
_symmetry.space_group_name_H-M   'P 1'
#
loop_
_entity.id
_entity.type
_entity.pdbx_description
1 polymer ?
#
loop_
_entity_poly.entity_id
_entity_poly.type
_entity_poly.pdbx_seq_one_letter_code
_entity_poly.pdbx_strand_id
1 'polypeptide(L)'
;MTEGVPQAKRPGLYFFYYLAPVWFLAETFFWPNFRAGVIFGGSTAGAAAFYAAEWGLGFALWRRLRYADLAALAENAVYLLFAFKYVLYAPLDAAAALAADTAVTSDFAAAYVGSLPGIIYSVLHVVLRLKANIRNLAGGLK
;
A
#
# COMPACT_ATOMS: atom_id res chain seq x y z
N MET A 1 -9.93 -31.03 12.82
CA MET A 1 -9.84 -29.70 13.48
C MET A 1 -8.66 -28.99 12.83
N THR A 2 -8.90 -28.06 11.91
CA THR A 2 -7.81 -27.32 11.25
C THR A 2 -7.52 -26.09 12.09
N GLU A 3 -6.44 -26.14 12.86
CA GLU A 3 -5.96 -25.01 13.66
C GLU A 3 -5.86 -23.79 12.74
N GLY A 4 -6.68 -22.78 13.02
CA GLY A 4 -6.63 -21.52 12.29
C GLY A 4 -5.30 -20.85 12.58
N VAL A 5 -4.68 -20.27 11.55
CA VAL A 5 -3.44 -19.47 11.70
C VAL A 5 -3.67 -18.48 12.85
N PRO A 6 -2.85 -18.52 13.92
CA PRO A 6 -3.07 -17.68 15.09
C PRO A 6 -3.00 -16.22 14.67
N GLN A 7 -4.11 -15.50 14.87
CA GLN A 7 -4.15 -14.09 14.50
C GLN A 7 -3.19 -13.27 15.35
N ALA A 8 -2.38 -12.43 14.70
CA ALA A 8 -1.38 -11.64 15.40
C ALA A 8 -2.06 -10.55 16.25
N LYS A 9 -1.96 -10.67 17.58
CA LYS A 9 -2.44 -9.66 18.55
C LYS A 9 -1.57 -8.38 18.53
N ARG A 10 -1.54 -7.64 17.42
CA ARG A 10 -0.77 -6.38 17.31
C ARG A 10 -1.57 -5.31 16.56
N PRO A 11 -2.50 -4.62 17.24
CA PRO A 11 -3.37 -3.64 16.61
C PRO A 11 -2.60 -2.52 15.88
N GLY A 12 -1.42 -2.14 16.39
CA GLY A 12 -0.56 -1.13 15.75
C GLY A 12 0.00 -1.53 14.37
N LEU A 13 0.05 -2.83 14.05
CA LEU A 13 0.47 -3.29 12.72
C LEU A 13 -0.66 -3.25 11.69
N TYR A 14 -1.92 -3.12 12.10
CA TYR A 14 -3.08 -3.11 11.20
C TYR A 14 -3.74 -1.74 11.11
N PHE A 15 -3.13 -0.73 11.73
CA PHE A 15 -3.65 0.63 11.80
C PHE A 15 -3.93 1.23 10.41
N PHE A 16 -3.16 0.85 9.39
CA PHE A 16 -3.41 1.27 8.01
C PHE A 16 -4.79 0.85 7.48
N TYR A 17 -5.23 -0.38 7.78
CA TYR A 17 -6.56 -0.86 7.37
C TYR A 17 -7.67 -0.21 8.19
N TYR A 18 -7.45 -0.01 9.48
CA TYR A 18 -8.44 0.64 10.35
C TYR A 18 -8.64 2.11 10.00
N LEU A 19 -7.59 2.79 9.55
CA LEU A 19 -7.61 4.18 9.14
C LEU A 19 -7.67 4.37 7.61
N ALA A 20 -8.07 3.36 6.85
CA ALA A 20 -8.18 3.45 5.40
C ALA A 20 -8.96 4.69 4.90
N PRO A 21 -10.08 5.10 5.53
CA PRO A 21 -10.76 6.35 5.14
C PRO A 21 -9.92 7.61 5.37
N VAL A 22 -9.11 7.66 6.42
CA VAL A 22 -8.20 8.79 6.70
C VAL A 22 -7.10 8.85 5.65
N TRP A 23 -6.56 7.69 5.25
CA TRP A 23 -5.56 7.61 4.20
C TRP A 23 -6.10 7.98 2.82
N PHE A 24 -7.37 7.66 2.53
CA PHE A 24 -8.04 8.13 1.33
C PHE A 24 -8.11 9.66 1.26
N LEU A 25 -8.48 10.31 2.38
CA LEU A 25 -8.49 11.76 2.47
C LEU A 25 -7.07 12.33 2.34
N ALA A 26 -6.10 11.71 3.02
CA ALA A 26 -4.70 12.09 2.91
C ALA A 26 -4.21 12.06 1.45
N GLU A 27 -4.53 10.99 0.72
CA GLU A 27 -4.15 10.82 -0.68
C GLU A 27 -4.88 11.80 -1.61
N THR A 28 -6.15 12.09 -1.32
CA THR A 28 -6.96 12.99 -2.15
C THR A 28 -6.54 14.46 -2.02
N PHE A 29 -6.14 14.89 -0.81
CA PHE A 29 -5.94 16.32 -0.50
C PHE A 29 -4.51 16.73 -0.23
N PHE A 30 -3.64 15.82 0.25
CA PHE A 30 -2.31 16.19 0.76
C PHE A 30 -1.17 15.44 0.08
N TRP A 31 -1.37 14.16 -0.29
CA TRP A 31 -0.34 13.29 -0.88
C TRP A 31 -0.88 12.56 -2.11
N PRO A 32 -0.96 13.23 -3.27
CA PRO A 32 -1.44 12.60 -4.49
C PRO A 32 -0.59 11.36 -4.81
N ASN A 33 -1.24 10.29 -5.26
CA ASN A 33 -0.63 9.03 -5.67
C ASN A 33 0.16 8.27 -4.59
N PHE A 34 -0.13 8.52 -3.32
CA PHE A 34 0.55 7.90 -2.18
C PHE A 34 0.49 6.35 -2.16
N ARG A 35 -0.70 5.73 -2.13
CA ARG A 35 -0.85 4.27 -2.16
C ARG A 35 -1.69 3.82 -3.33
N ALA A 36 -2.92 4.30 -3.41
CA ALA A 36 -3.84 3.83 -4.42
C ALA A 36 -3.39 4.28 -5.82
N GLY A 37 -2.83 5.48 -5.96
CA GLY A 37 -2.33 5.98 -7.24
C GLY A 37 -1.11 5.24 -7.75
N VAL A 38 -0.34 4.57 -6.88
CA VAL A 38 0.74 3.65 -7.29
C VAL A 38 0.17 2.46 -8.09
N ILE A 39 -1.05 2.04 -7.76
CA ILE A 39 -1.71 0.88 -8.38
C ILE A 39 -2.63 1.32 -9.53
N PHE A 40 -3.37 2.42 -9.34
CA PHE A 40 -4.45 2.86 -10.23
C PHE A 40 -4.15 4.15 -11.00
N GLY A 41 -2.90 4.62 -11.02
CA GLY A 41 -2.45 5.75 -11.84
C GLY A 41 -3.13 7.08 -11.49
N GLY A 42 -3.51 7.28 -10.23
CA GLY A 42 -4.09 8.53 -9.74
C GLY A 42 -5.58 8.75 -10.01
N SER A 43 -6.29 7.74 -10.53
CA SER A 43 -7.75 7.88 -10.70
C SER A 43 -8.47 7.91 -9.34
N THR A 44 -9.38 8.88 -9.17
CA THR A 44 -10.19 9.00 -7.94
C THR A 44 -11.06 7.76 -7.70
N ALA A 45 -11.60 7.17 -8.77
CA ALA A 45 -12.38 5.93 -8.69
C ALA A 45 -11.53 4.74 -8.24
N GLY A 46 -10.31 4.61 -8.77
CA GLY A 46 -9.35 3.59 -8.32
C GLY A 46 -8.92 3.79 -6.88
N ALA A 47 -8.71 5.04 -6.45
CA ALA A 47 -8.45 5.38 -5.06
C ALA A 47 -9.59 4.99 -4.13
N ALA A 48 -10.84 5.35 -4.48
CA ALA A 48 -12.01 4.97 -3.69
C ALA A 48 -12.15 3.43 -3.59
N ALA A 49 -11.96 2.70 -4.69
CA ALA A 49 -12.01 1.24 -4.70
C ALA A 49 -10.91 0.61 -3.83
N PHE A 50 -9.68 1.11 -3.93
CA PHE A 50 -8.56 0.65 -3.11
C PHE A 50 -8.84 0.82 -1.61
N TYR A 51 -9.22 2.03 -1.20
CA TYR A 51 -9.43 2.32 0.22
C TYR A 51 -10.71 1.68 0.77
N ALA A 52 -11.72 1.43 -0.06
CA ALA A 52 -12.86 0.60 0.31
C ALA A 52 -12.44 -0.85 0.59
N ALA A 53 -11.57 -1.43 -0.22
CA ALA A 53 -11.02 -2.77 0.00
C ALA A 53 -10.15 -2.82 1.27
N GLU A 54 -9.28 -1.83 1.49
CA GLU A 54 -8.48 -1.69 2.71
C GLU A 54 -9.36 -1.60 3.97
N TRP A 55 -10.44 -0.80 3.91
CA TRP A 55 -11.38 -0.68 5.02
C TRP A 55 -12.13 -1.99 5.28
N GLY A 56 -12.52 -2.70 4.22
CA GLY A 56 -13.11 -4.04 4.31
C GLY A 56 -12.15 -5.06 4.96
N LEU A 57 -10.86 -5.01 4.61
CA LEU A 57 -9.82 -5.80 5.28
C LEU A 57 -9.68 -5.40 6.75
N GLY A 58 -9.72 -4.12 7.07
CA GLY A 58 -9.73 -3.61 8.45
C GLY A 58 -10.90 -4.18 9.25
N PHE A 59 -12.10 -4.17 8.68
CA PHE A 59 -13.27 -4.78 9.31
C PHE A 59 -13.10 -6.29 9.50
N ALA A 60 -12.58 -7.01 8.50
CA ALA A 60 -12.32 -8.45 8.59
C ALA A 60 -11.30 -8.80 9.69
N LEU A 61 -10.26 -7.98 9.85
CA LEU A 61 -9.27 -8.09 10.91
C LEU A 61 -9.89 -7.80 12.29
N TRP A 62 -10.72 -6.77 12.40
CA TRP A 62 -11.44 -6.44 13.63
C TRP A 62 -12.37 -7.59 14.07
N ARG A 63 -13.07 -8.22 13.12
CA ARG A 63 -13.92 -9.40 13.33
C ARG A 63 -13.15 -10.70 13.48
N ARG A 64 -11.81 -10.67 13.37
CA ARG A 64 -10.92 -11.83 13.45
C ARG A 64 -11.29 -12.97 12.51
N LEU A 65 -11.64 -12.62 11.26
CA LEU A 65 -11.98 -13.63 10.25
C LEU A 65 -10.76 -14.49 9.89
N ARG A 66 -10.99 -15.78 9.66
CA ARG A 66 -9.95 -16.83 9.52
C ARG A 66 -8.80 -16.48 8.55
N TYR A 67 -9.09 -15.76 7.46
CA TYR A 67 -8.11 -15.46 6.41
C TYR A 67 -7.73 -13.98 6.33
N ALA A 68 -8.18 -13.14 7.28
CA ALA A 68 -7.95 -11.69 7.23
C ALA A 68 -6.45 -11.34 7.25
N ASP A 69 -5.67 -12.03 8.08
CA ASP A 69 -4.22 -11.83 8.16
C ASP A 69 -3.49 -12.21 6.88
N LEU A 70 -3.90 -13.31 6.25
CA LEU A 70 -3.32 -13.78 4.98
C LEU A 70 -3.67 -12.81 3.85
N ALA A 71 -4.93 -12.37 3.76
CA ALA A 71 -5.38 -11.42 2.76
C ALA A 71 -4.64 -10.09 2.88
N ALA A 72 -4.46 -9.60 4.11
CA ALA A 72 -3.72 -8.38 4.37
C ALA A 72 -2.20 -8.55 4.13
N LEU A 73 -1.63 -9.75 4.26
CA LEU A 73 -0.25 -10.03 3.87
C LEU A 73 -0.09 -10.05 2.33
N ALA A 74 -1.07 -10.61 1.63
CA ALA A 74 -1.10 -10.63 0.17
C ALA A 74 -1.23 -9.21 -0.41
N GLU A 75 -2.14 -8.38 0.13
CA GLU A 75 -2.27 -6.97 -0.26
C GLU A 75 -0.94 -6.22 -0.08
N ASN A 76 -0.31 -6.34 1.09
CA ASN A 76 0.99 -5.75 1.37
C ASN A 76 2.06 -6.15 0.34
N ALA A 77 2.09 -7.43 -0.07
CA ALA A 77 3.06 -7.93 -1.06
C ALA A 77 2.80 -7.34 -2.45
N VAL A 78 1.52 -7.28 -2.86
CA VAL A 78 1.11 -6.65 -4.12
C VAL A 78 1.48 -5.16 -4.08
N TYR A 79 1.15 -4.45 -3.01
CA TYR A 79 1.49 -3.04 -2.85
C TYR A 79 2.99 -2.80 -2.98
N LEU A 80 3.84 -3.60 -2.32
CA LEU A 80 5.30 -3.44 -2.46
C LEU A 80 5.76 -3.59 -3.90
N LEU A 81 5.26 -4.59 -4.63
CA LEU A 81 5.61 -4.80 -6.03
C LEU A 81 5.30 -3.57 -6.88
N PHE A 82 4.11 -2.98 -6.70
CA PHE A 82 3.71 -1.76 -7.40
C PHE A 82 4.49 -0.53 -6.93
N ALA A 83 4.79 -0.41 -5.63
CA ALA A 83 5.60 0.69 -5.10
C ALA A 83 7.02 0.67 -5.65
N PHE A 84 7.67 -0.50 -5.69
CA PHE A 84 8.98 -0.65 -6.32
C PHE A 84 8.93 -0.35 -7.82
N LYS A 85 7.92 -0.88 -8.53
CA LYS A 85 7.70 -0.57 -9.94
C LYS A 85 7.61 0.95 -10.15
N TYR A 86 6.82 1.65 -9.36
CA TYR A 86 6.61 3.09 -9.48
C TYR A 86 7.89 3.87 -9.17
N VAL A 87 8.56 3.56 -8.06
CA VAL A 87 9.80 4.26 -7.66
C VAL A 87 10.91 4.09 -8.70
N LEU A 88 11.04 2.90 -9.29
CA LEU A 88 12.10 2.60 -10.26
C LEU A 88 11.78 3.09 -11.67
N TYR A 89 10.55 2.86 -12.15
CA TYR A 89 10.21 3.13 -13.54
C TYR A 89 9.63 4.51 -13.77
N ALA A 90 8.95 5.16 -12.82
CA ALA A 90 8.42 6.50 -13.05
C ALA A 90 9.50 7.53 -13.43
N PRO A 91 10.70 7.56 -12.81
CA PRO A 91 11.79 8.42 -13.28
C PRO A 91 12.29 8.07 -14.69
N LEU A 92 12.32 6.78 -15.02
CA LEU A 92 12.76 6.32 -16.34
C LEU A 92 11.75 6.72 -17.43
N ASP A 93 10.47 6.55 -17.15
CA ASP A 93 9.37 6.97 -18.03
C ASP A 93 9.39 8.49 -18.21
N ALA A 94 9.63 9.26 -17.15
CA ALA A 94 9.80 10.72 -17.23
C ALA A 94 11.01 11.12 -18.10
N ALA A 95 12.15 10.43 -17.94
CA ALA A 95 13.34 10.69 -18.74
C ALA A 95 13.11 10.36 -20.22
N ALA A 96 12.42 9.25 -20.52
CA ALA A 96 12.05 8.88 -21.89
C ALA A 96 11.07 9.89 -22.52
N ALA A 97 10.07 10.34 -21.75
CA ALA A 97 9.11 11.35 -22.17
C ALA A 97 9.77 12.71 -22.46
N LEU A 98 10.78 13.07 -21.66
CA LEU A 98 11.61 14.26 -21.86
C LEU A 98 12.47 14.14 -23.12
N ALA A 99 13.11 12.98 -23.35
CA ALA A 99 13.89 12.73 -24.57
C ALA A 99 13.03 12.77 -25.85
N ALA A 100 11.73 12.45 -25.73
CA ALA A 100 10.76 12.49 -26.81
C ALA A 100 10.07 13.87 -26.98
N ASP A 101 10.49 14.90 -26.25
CA ASP A 101 9.93 16.27 -26.28
C ASP A 101 8.40 16.33 -26.09
N THR A 102 7.89 15.54 -25.15
CA THR A 102 6.45 15.53 -24.83
C THR A 102 6.11 16.52 -23.72
N ALA A 103 5.01 17.26 -23.88
CA ALA A 103 4.55 18.31 -22.95
C ALA A 103 4.09 17.81 -21.55
N VAL A 104 4.23 16.52 -21.25
CA VAL A 104 3.68 15.86 -20.04
C VAL A 104 4.68 15.86 -18.87
N THR A 105 5.85 16.47 -19.02
CA THR A 105 6.99 16.26 -18.11
C THR A 105 6.90 17.00 -16.77
N SER A 106 6.38 18.23 -16.73
CA SER A 106 6.36 19.04 -15.49
C SER A 106 5.37 18.52 -14.44
N ASP A 107 4.15 18.21 -14.87
CA ASP A 107 3.06 17.82 -13.97
C ASP A 107 3.27 16.40 -13.45
N PHE A 108 3.81 15.51 -14.30
CA PHE A 108 4.20 14.17 -13.91
C PHE A 108 5.35 14.19 -12.88
N ALA A 109 6.39 15.01 -13.11
CA ALA A 109 7.51 15.13 -12.18
C ALA A 109 7.06 15.68 -10.82
N ALA A 110 6.19 16.70 -10.80
CA ALA A 110 5.63 17.25 -9.57
C ALA A 110 4.77 16.22 -8.82
N ALA A 111 3.94 15.44 -9.53
CA ALA A 111 3.14 14.37 -8.94
C ALA A 111 4.02 13.24 -8.37
N TYR A 112 5.09 12.86 -9.07
CA TYR A 112 6.06 11.88 -8.58
C TYR A 112 6.74 12.36 -7.29
N VAL A 113 7.32 13.57 -7.30
CA VAL A 113 7.99 14.13 -6.11
C VAL A 113 7.01 14.28 -4.93
N GLY A 114 5.78 14.72 -5.18
CA GLY A 114 4.74 14.85 -4.16
C GLY A 114 4.29 13.51 -3.55
N SER A 115 4.34 12.43 -4.32
CA SER A 115 3.95 11.09 -3.86
C SER A 115 5.02 10.36 -3.04
N LEU A 116 6.31 10.66 -3.29
CA LEU A 116 7.45 9.96 -2.69
C LEU A 116 7.43 9.90 -1.15
N PRO A 117 7.18 10.99 -0.39
CA PRO A 117 7.18 10.93 1.08
C PRO A 117 6.16 9.93 1.61
N GLY A 118 4.97 9.92 0.99
CA GLY A 118 3.95 8.93 1.27
C GLY A 118 4.47 7.54 0.94
N ILE A 119 4.85 7.28 -0.31
CA ILE A 119 5.27 5.94 -0.77
C ILE A 119 6.35 5.37 0.14
N ILE A 120 7.37 6.16 0.52
CA ILE A 120 8.43 5.76 1.44
C ILE A 120 7.85 5.36 2.80
N TYR A 121 6.97 6.18 3.38
CA TYR A 121 6.32 5.88 4.65
C TYR A 121 5.51 4.57 4.60
N SER A 122 4.71 4.36 3.55
CA SER A 122 3.91 3.14 3.41
C SER A 122 4.77 1.91 3.17
N VAL A 123 5.80 2.01 2.31
CA VAL A 123 6.76 0.92 2.08
C VAL A 123 7.45 0.53 3.39
N LEU A 124 7.94 1.49 4.18
CA LEU A 124 8.55 1.22 5.48
C LEU A 124 7.58 0.50 6.42
N HIS A 125 6.34 0.98 6.52
CA HIS A 125 5.32 0.36 7.35
C HIS A 125 5.04 -1.09 6.93
N VAL A 126 4.86 -1.31 5.62
CA VAL A 126 4.57 -2.63 5.04
C VAL A 126 5.73 -3.60 5.26
N VAL A 127 6.98 -3.17 5.06
CA VAL A 127 8.18 -3.98 5.32
C VAL A 127 8.27 -4.39 6.79
N LEU A 128 8.05 -3.46 7.72
CA LEU A 128 8.06 -3.75 9.16
C LEU A 128 6.99 -4.78 9.53
N ARG A 129 5.80 -4.66 8.94
CA ARG A 129 4.70 -5.61 9.14
C ARG A 129 5.01 -7.00 8.56
N LEU A 130 5.52 -7.08 7.34
CA LEU A 130 5.93 -8.36 6.73
C LEU A 130 7.01 -9.05 7.57
N LYS A 131 8.03 -8.31 8.02
CA LYS A 131 9.07 -8.83 8.92
C LYS A 131 8.48 -9.37 10.22
N ALA A 132 7.52 -8.66 10.81
CA ALA A 132 6.84 -9.10 12.02
C ALA A 132 6.02 -10.39 11.81
N ASN A 133 5.30 -10.49 10.68
CA ASN A 133 4.50 -11.67 10.33
C ASN A 133 5.37 -12.90 10.02
N ILE A 134 6.44 -12.73 9.22
CA ILE A 134 7.40 -13.80 8.92
C ILE A 134 8.04 -14.34 10.20
N ARG A 135 8.45 -13.45 11.11
CA ARG A 135 9.04 -13.88 12.39
C ARG A 135 8.07 -14.70 13.24
N ASN A 136 6.77 -14.35 13.23
CA ASN A 136 5.77 -15.11 13.97
C ASN A 136 5.53 -16.48 13.32
N LEU A 137 5.48 -16.57 11.99
CA LEU A 137 5.37 -17.84 11.26
C LEU A 137 6.58 -18.75 11.51
N ALA A 138 7.80 -18.19 11.47
CA ALA A 138 9.03 -18.94 11.76
C ALA A 138 9.16 -19.36 13.23
N GLY A 139 8.61 -18.57 14.16
CA GLY A 139 8.61 -18.87 15.60
C GLY A 139 7.57 -19.91 16.03
N GLY A 140 6.48 -20.08 15.27
CA GLY A 140 5.46 -21.10 15.48
C GLY A 140 5.77 -22.46 14.85
N LEU A 141 6.91 -22.58 14.15
CA LEU A 141 7.45 -23.82 13.58
C LEU A 141 8.44 -24.52 14.53
N LYS A 142 8.43 -24.17 15.83
CA LYS A 142 9.23 -24.82 16.88
C LYS A 142 8.35 -25.64 17.81
#